data_AF-A0A0L6CDD6-F1
#
_entry.id   AF-A0A0L6CDD6-F1
#
_cell.length_a   1.000
_cell.length_b   1.000
_cell.length_c   1.000
_cell.angle_alpha   90.00
_cell.angle_beta   90.00
_cell.angle_gamma   90.00
#
_symmetry.space_group_name_H-M   'P 1'
#
loop_
_entity.id
_entity.type
_entity.pdbx_description
1 polymer ?
#
loop_
_entity_poly.entity_id
_entity_poly.type
_entity_poly.pdbx_seq_one_letter_code
_entity_poly.pdbx_strand_id
1 'polypeptide(L)'
;MLPGVLLAFWAFVGFENLTFLGRDLRDPIQDFLPVSIAALAVYGTFALGLTLTIAGTIDRHSVNAVTGLLQISTSPSVQAGVALVGLAAMLINAAAWVRGVDQLIASAVAERQLPRQLARQPLARTALLAGLFSVTIVVLTTNPHLTVGALAASSAVFVMIYLICIAAYVRAVGVRLRTTLNALLVPAMLATLIQSGTRPVYGLAVSVACLTWCYLRRKQPSTTS
;
A
#
# COMPACT_ATOMS: atom_id res chain seq x y z
N MET A 1 -16.20 -4.97 16.89
CA MET A 1 -16.66 -4.84 15.48
C MET A 1 -15.74 -3.90 14.68
N LEU A 2 -15.53 -2.64 15.11
CA LEU A 2 -14.67 -1.66 14.40
C LEU A 2 -13.24 -2.13 14.05
N PRO A 3 -12.48 -2.80 14.95
CA PRO A 3 -11.10 -3.20 14.65
C PRO A 3 -11.00 -4.26 13.54
N GLY A 4 -11.94 -5.21 13.50
CA GLY A 4 -11.97 -6.27 12.48
C GLY A 4 -12.33 -5.73 11.09
N VAL A 5 -13.23 -4.75 11.01
CA VAL A 5 -13.56 -4.06 9.74
C VAL A 5 -12.38 -3.24 9.24
N LEU A 6 -11.64 -2.58 10.13
CA LEU A 6 -10.41 -1.85 9.76
C LEU A 6 -9.32 -2.81 9.27
N LEU A 7 -9.11 -3.94 9.94
CA LEU A 7 -8.16 -4.97 9.49
C LEU A 7 -8.59 -5.61 8.16
N ALA A 8 -9.87 -5.89 7.99
CA ALA A 8 -10.42 -6.41 6.74
C ALA A 8 -10.25 -5.39 5.61
N PHE A 9 -10.58 -4.11 5.83
CA PHE A 9 -10.33 -3.04 4.87
C PHE A 9 -8.85 -3.00 4.45
N TRP A 10 -7.93 -3.12 5.42
CA TRP A 10 -6.49 -3.18 5.17
C TRP A 10 -6.04 -4.35 4.30
N ALA A 11 -6.76 -5.47 4.30
CA ALA A 11 -6.50 -6.58 3.39
C ALA A 11 -6.79 -6.23 1.92
N PHE A 12 -7.63 -5.23 1.67
CA PHE A 12 -7.97 -4.75 0.31
C PHE A 12 -7.27 -3.42 -0.06
N VAL A 13 -6.58 -2.77 0.88
CA VAL A 13 -5.75 -1.59 0.61
C VAL A 13 -4.46 -2.02 -0.11
N GLY A 14 -4.01 -1.23 -1.09
CA GLY A 14 -2.85 -1.57 -1.93
C GLY A 14 -3.21 -1.85 -3.38
N PHE A 15 -4.49 -1.76 -3.78
CA PHE A 15 -4.88 -1.86 -5.19
C PHE A 15 -4.23 -0.76 -6.05
N GLU A 16 -3.83 0.37 -5.46
CA GLU A 16 -3.05 1.40 -6.15
C GLU A 16 -1.71 0.88 -6.65
N ASN A 17 -1.13 -0.17 -6.05
CA ASN A 17 0.07 -0.79 -6.58
C ASN A 17 -0.17 -1.44 -7.95
N LEU A 18 -1.41 -1.80 -8.28
CA LEU A 18 -1.78 -2.24 -9.62
C LEU A 18 -1.61 -1.14 -10.67
N THR A 19 -1.59 0.14 -10.27
CA THR A 19 -1.31 1.25 -11.21
C THR A 19 0.11 1.20 -11.75
N PHE A 20 1.06 0.60 -11.02
CA PHE A 20 2.42 0.37 -11.54
C PHE A 20 2.40 -0.64 -12.68
N LEU A 21 1.58 -1.69 -12.58
CA LEU A 21 1.33 -2.66 -13.64
C LEU A 21 0.50 -2.08 -14.79
N GLY A 22 -0.20 -0.97 -14.57
CA GLY A 22 -0.92 -0.25 -15.62
C GLY A 22 -0.01 0.14 -16.79
N ARG A 23 1.29 0.31 -16.58
CA ARG A 23 2.28 0.59 -17.65
C ARG A 23 2.60 -0.61 -18.53
N ASP A 24 2.36 -1.82 -18.01
CA ASP A 24 2.59 -3.08 -18.71
C ASP A 24 1.31 -3.59 -19.41
N LEU A 25 0.17 -2.92 -19.23
CA LEU A 25 -1.08 -3.21 -19.94
C LEU A 25 -1.02 -2.73 -21.40
N ARG A 26 -1.71 -3.45 -22.28
CA ARG A 26 -1.72 -3.19 -23.72
C ARG A 26 -2.48 -1.90 -24.07
N ASP A 27 -3.65 -1.67 -23.46
CA ASP A 27 -4.35 -0.38 -23.47
C ASP A 27 -4.71 0.04 -22.03
N PRO A 28 -3.83 0.80 -21.35
CA PRO A 28 -4.04 1.18 -19.94
C PRO A 28 -5.31 1.99 -19.69
N ILE A 29 -5.83 2.72 -20.69
CA ILE A 29 -7.01 3.58 -20.51
C ILE A 29 -8.27 2.73 -20.43
N GLN A 30 -8.36 1.69 -21.26
CA GLN A 30 -9.54 0.84 -21.37
C GLN A 30 -9.48 -0.39 -20.46
N ASP A 31 -8.28 -0.95 -20.27
CA ASP A 31 -8.11 -2.25 -19.60
C ASP A 31 -8.03 -2.12 -18.07
N PHE A 32 -7.62 -0.96 -17.54
CA PHE A 32 -7.33 -0.82 -16.11
C PHE A 32 -8.55 -1.07 -15.22
N LEU A 33 -9.72 -0.51 -15.57
CA LEU A 33 -10.94 -0.65 -14.78
C LEU A 33 -11.47 -2.09 -14.79
N PRO A 34 -11.66 -2.75 -15.96
CA PRO A 34 -12.04 -4.16 -16.01
C PRO A 34 -11.08 -5.08 -15.26
N VAL A 35 -9.76 -4.91 -15.45
CA VAL A 35 -8.75 -5.73 -14.76
C VAL A 35 -8.82 -5.52 -13.25
N SER A 36 -8.97 -4.28 -12.79
CA SER A 36 -9.09 -3.97 -11.35
C SER A 36 -10.35 -4.60 -10.73
N ILE A 37 -11.48 -4.55 -11.43
CA ILE A 37 -12.73 -5.17 -10.98
C ILE A 37 -12.59 -6.69 -10.94
N ALA A 38 -12.01 -7.30 -11.98
CA ALA A 38 -11.79 -8.74 -12.02
C ALA A 38 -10.84 -9.20 -10.90
N ALA A 39 -9.74 -8.48 -10.67
CA ALA A 39 -8.81 -8.75 -9.57
C ALA A 39 -9.50 -8.65 -8.21
N LEU A 40 -10.30 -7.60 -8.00
CA LEU A 40 -11.08 -7.42 -6.76
C LEU A 40 -12.11 -8.54 -6.57
N ALA A 41 -12.81 -8.95 -7.62
CA ALA A 41 -13.81 -10.02 -7.56
C ALA A 41 -13.16 -11.37 -7.24
N VAL A 42 -12.05 -11.71 -7.90
CA VAL A 42 -11.30 -12.94 -7.63
C VAL A 42 -10.77 -12.95 -6.20
N TYR A 43 -10.07 -11.88 -5.80
CA TYR A 43 -9.52 -11.77 -4.44
C TYR A 43 -10.63 -11.80 -3.37
N GLY A 44 -11.71 -11.04 -3.56
CA GLY A 44 -12.85 -11.02 -2.66
C GLY A 44 -13.52 -12.39 -2.52
N THR A 45 -13.64 -13.13 -3.62
CA THR A 45 -14.19 -14.51 -3.60
C THR A 45 -13.30 -15.45 -2.78
N PHE A 46 -11.98 -15.39 -2.97
CA PHE A 46 -11.04 -16.18 -2.17
C PHE A 46 -11.06 -15.78 -0.69
N ALA A 47 -11.07 -14.49 -0.39
CA ALA A 47 -11.12 -13.99 0.98
C ALA A 47 -12.41 -14.40 1.70
N LEU A 48 -13.56 -14.30 1.04
CA LEU A 48 -14.84 -14.78 1.56
C LEU A 48 -14.84 -16.29 1.75
N GLY A 49 -14.38 -17.04 0.75
CA GLY A 49 -14.27 -18.50 0.82
C GLY A 49 -13.44 -18.95 2.02
N LEU A 50 -12.23 -18.39 2.19
CA LEU A 50 -11.35 -18.68 3.33
C LEU A 50 -11.99 -18.31 4.67
N THR A 51 -12.64 -17.15 4.74
CA THR A 51 -13.33 -16.70 5.96
C THR A 51 -14.47 -17.65 6.34
N LEU A 52 -15.27 -18.08 5.37
CA LEU A 52 -16.36 -19.05 5.57
C LEU A 52 -15.82 -20.42 5.95
N THR A 53 -14.72 -20.87 5.36
CA THR A 53 -14.06 -22.12 5.74
C THR A 53 -13.61 -22.07 7.19
N ILE A 54 -12.86 -21.04 7.61
CA ILE A 54 -12.42 -20.89 9.01
C ILE A 54 -13.61 -20.85 9.97
N ALA A 55 -14.64 -20.06 9.63
CA ALA A 55 -15.83 -19.93 10.47
C ALA A 55 -16.64 -21.24 10.59
N GLY A 56 -16.57 -22.11 9.58
CA GLY A 56 -17.25 -23.41 9.57
C GLY A 56 -16.44 -24.56 10.17
N THR A 57 -15.10 -24.45 10.24
CA THR A 57 -14.22 -25.54 10.70
C THR A 57 -13.63 -25.32 12.08
N ILE A 58 -13.49 -24.06 12.53
CA ILE A 58 -12.80 -23.72 13.78
C ILE A 58 -13.76 -22.96 14.70
N ASP A 59 -13.80 -23.36 15.96
CA ASP A 59 -14.57 -22.64 16.99
C ASP A 59 -14.12 -21.18 17.08
N ARG A 60 -15.10 -20.27 17.10
CA ARG A 60 -14.85 -18.82 17.08
C ARG A 60 -13.91 -18.32 18.18
N HIS A 61 -13.88 -19.02 19.32
CA HIS A 61 -13.06 -18.66 20.48
C HIS A 61 -11.65 -19.28 20.46
N SER A 62 -11.37 -20.20 19.53
CA SER A 62 -10.07 -20.89 19.39
C SER A 62 -9.31 -20.49 18.12
N VAL A 63 -9.88 -19.61 17.28
CA VAL A 63 -9.20 -19.03 16.12
C VAL A 63 -7.98 -18.22 16.60
N ASN A 64 -6.81 -18.66 16.20
CA ASN A 64 -5.55 -17.99 16.46
C ASN A 64 -5.23 -17.05 15.28
N ALA A 65 -5.05 -15.76 15.56
CA ALA A 65 -4.78 -14.77 14.51
C ALA A 65 -3.45 -14.97 13.77
N VAL A 66 -2.49 -15.69 14.37
CA VAL A 66 -1.16 -15.96 13.80
C VAL A 66 -1.16 -17.25 12.98
N THR A 67 -1.81 -18.30 13.47
CA THR A 67 -1.83 -19.62 12.82
C THR A 67 -3.15 -19.95 12.12
N GLY A 68 -4.08 -19.01 12.01
CA GLY A 68 -5.48 -19.26 11.61
C GLY A 68 -5.67 -20.14 10.38
N LEU A 69 -4.90 -19.92 9.31
CA LEU A 69 -4.95 -20.78 8.12
C LEU A 69 -4.34 -22.18 8.34
N LEU A 70 -3.29 -22.27 9.17
CA LEU A 70 -2.67 -23.54 9.53
C LEU A 70 -3.59 -24.40 10.40
N GLN A 71 -4.49 -23.78 11.18
CA GLN A 71 -5.46 -24.48 12.01
C GLN A 71 -6.52 -25.25 11.21
N ILE A 72 -6.66 -24.97 9.90
CA ILE A 72 -7.64 -25.66 9.03
C ILE A 72 -7.28 -27.14 8.84
N SER A 73 -6.00 -27.51 8.99
CA SER A 73 -5.54 -28.88 8.85
C SER A 73 -4.72 -29.32 10.06
N THR A 74 -4.92 -30.55 10.52
CA THR A 74 -4.06 -31.19 11.53
C THR A 74 -2.88 -31.95 10.91
N SER A 75 -2.83 -32.07 9.58
CA SER A 75 -1.76 -32.78 8.87
C SER A 75 -0.50 -31.93 8.81
N PRO A 76 0.66 -32.41 9.34
CA PRO A 76 1.91 -31.66 9.32
C PRO A 76 2.38 -31.29 7.91
N SER A 77 2.15 -32.17 6.92
CA SER A 77 2.56 -31.91 5.52
C SER A 77 1.75 -30.79 4.88
N VAL A 78 0.45 -30.71 5.18
CA VAL A 78 -0.43 -29.64 4.68
C VAL A 78 -0.07 -28.32 5.36
N GLN A 79 0.16 -28.32 6.67
CA GLN A 79 0.61 -27.13 7.40
C GLN A 79 1.93 -26.59 6.86
N ALA A 80 2.91 -27.47 6.59
CA ALA A 80 4.18 -27.08 6.00
C ALA A 80 4.01 -26.48 4.60
N GLY A 81 3.14 -27.07 3.77
CA GLY A 81 2.82 -26.53 2.45
C GLY A 81 2.19 -25.13 2.51
N VAL A 82 1.21 -24.93 3.40
CA VAL A 82 0.57 -23.62 3.60
C VAL A 82 1.56 -22.59 4.13
N ALA A 83 2.41 -22.97 5.09
CA ALA A 83 3.44 -22.08 5.62
C ALA A 83 4.45 -21.68 4.55
N LEU A 84 4.87 -22.61 3.69
CA LEU A 84 5.79 -22.34 2.58
C LEU A 84 5.17 -21.37 1.56
N VAL A 85 3.91 -21.60 1.18
CA VAL A 85 3.18 -20.70 0.27
C VAL A 85 3.01 -19.31 0.89
N GLY A 86 2.65 -19.25 2.18
CA GLY A 86 2.54 -17.98 2.91
C GLY A 86 3.86 -17.22 2.94
N LEU A 87 4.96 -17.90 3.26
CA LEU A 87 6.31 -17.32 3.25
C LEU A 87 6.70 -16.83 1.85
N ALA A 88 6.47 -17.64 0.82
CA ALA A 88 6.75 -17.26 -0.57
C ALA A 88 5.93 -16.02 -0.98
N ALA A 89 4.64 -15.96 -0.64
CA ALA A 89 3.80 -14.80 -0.90
C ALA A 89 4.31 -13.54 -0.18
N MET A 90 4.73 -13.66 1.09
CA MET A 90 5.32 -12.55 1.84
C MET A 90 6.63 -12.06 1.21
N LEU A 91 7.49 -12.97 0.74
CA LEU A 91 8.75 -12.62 0.07
C LEU A 91 8.52 -11.97 -1.30
N ILE A 92 7.57 -12.47 -2.08
CA ILE A 92 7.16 -11.85 -3.36
C ILE A 92 6.63 -10.43 -3.11
N ASN A 93 5.78 -10.25 -2.08
CA ASN A 93 5.26 -8.95 -1.72
C ASN A 93 6.39 -7.98 -1.30
N ALA A 94 7.34 -8.44 -0.48
CA ALA A 94 8.52 -7.66 -0.10
C ALA A 94 9.35 -7.23 -1.32
N ALA A 95 9.62 -8.14 -2.25
CA ALA A 95 10.35 -7.84 -3.48
C ALA A 95 9.58 -6.84 -4.38
N ALA A 96 8.26 -6.97 -4.45
CA ALA A 96 7.40 -6.05 -5.18
C ALA A 96 7.47 -4.63 -4.61
N TRP A 97 7.49 -4.46 -3.29
CA TRP A 97 7.66 -3.15 -2.64
C TRP A 97 9.00 -2.50 -2.96
N VAL A 98 10.10 -3.25 -2.85
CA VAL A 98 11.44 -2.75 -3.19
C VAL A 98 11.49 -2.30 -4.66
N ARG A 99 10.96 -3.12 -5.57
CA ARG A 99 10.91 -2.80 -7.00
C ARG A 99 10.00 -1.61 -7.30
N GLY A 100 8.84 -1.52 -6.65
CA GLY A 100 7.89 -0.41 -6.83
C GLY A 100 8.51 0.94 -6.44
N VAL A 101 9.21 0.99 -5.30
CA VAL A 101 9.93 2.20 -4.87
C VAL A 101 11.09 2.53 -5.81
N ASP A 102 11.83 1.54 -6.30
CA ASP A 102 12.90 1.73 -7.28
C ASP A 102 12.36 2.38 -8.58
N GLN A 103 11.24 1.87 -9.09
CA GLN A 103 10.56 2.39 -10.27
C GLN A 103 10.00 3.81 -10.06
N LEU A 104 9.48 4.11 -8.87
CA LEU A 104 9.05 5.47 -8.49
C LEU A 104 10.24 6.45 -8.55
N ILE A 105 11.39 6.09 -7.98
CA ILE A 105 12.59 6.92 -8.04
C ILE A 105 13.05 7.10 -9.49
N ALA A 106 13.08 6.02 -10.28
CA ALA A 106 13.45 6.07 -11.69
C ALA A 106 12.54 7.02 -12.49
N SER A 107 11.22 6.94 -12.27
CA SER A 107 10.23 7.81 -12.90
C SER A 107 10.45 9.28 -12.51
N ALA A 108 10.66 9.56 -11.23
CA ALA A 108 10.91 10.91 -10.73
C ALA A 108 12.22 11.52 -11.26
N VAL A 109 13.26 10.70 -11.50
CA VAL A 109 14.49 11.15 -12.17
C VAL A 109 14.24 11.44 -13.66
N ALA A 110 13.48 10.59 -14.35
CA ALA A 110 13.12 10.81 -15.76
C ALA A 110 12.34 12.12 -15.97
N GLU A 111 11.44 12.43 -15.03
CA GLU A 111 10.67 13.68 -15.00
C GLU A 111 11.46 14.89 -14.43
N ARG A 112 12.77 14.74 -14.18
CA ARG A 112 13.67 15.77 -13.63
C ARG A 112 13.26 16.31 -12.25
N GLN A 113 12.41 15.60 -11.53
CA GLN A 113 12.02 15.93 -10.16
C GLN A 113 13.14 15.62 -9.16
N LEU A 114 13.94 14.58 -9.44
CA LEU A 114 15.09 14.15 -8.65
C LEU A 114 16.44 14.30 -9.38
N PRO A 115 17.57 14.37 -8.65
CA PRO A 115 18.91 14.45 -9.24
C PRO A 115 19.25 13.23 -10.12
N ARG A 116 19.86 13.48 -11.28
CA ARG A 116 20.26 12.42 -12.25
C ARG A 116 21.25 11.40 -11.66
N GLN A 117 21.96 11.76 -10.60
CA GLN A 117 22.88 10.88 -9.86
C GLN A 117 22.17 9.63 -9.35
N LEU A 118 20.90 9.73 -8.96
CA LEU A 118 20.10 8.60 -8.48
C LEU A 118 19.77 7.56 -9.56
N ALA A 119 19.93 7.90 -10.84
CA ALA A 119 19.75 6.95 -11.94
C ALA A 119 21.05 6.22 -12.34
N ARG A 120 22.21 6.62 -11.80
CA ARG A 120 23.51 6.09 -12.25
C ARG A 120 23.77 4.64 -11.83
N GLN A 121 23.18 4.17 -10.73
CA GLN A 121 23.44 2.86 -10.17
C GLN A 121 22.14 2.17 -9.71
N PRO A 122 21.33 1.66 -10.64
CA PRO A 122 20.04 1.04 -10.31
C PRO A 122 20.20 -0.19 -9.39
N LEU A 123 21.23 -1.02 -9.61
CA LEU A 123 21.50 -2.18 -8.76
C LEU A 123 21.84 -1.81 -7.32
N ALA A 124 22.72 -0.82 -7.13
CA ALA A 124 23.10 -0.35 -5.79
C ALA A 124 21.90 0.28 -5.06
N ARG A 125 21.05 1.00 -5.79
CA ARG A 125 19.81 1.59 -5.26
C ARG A 125 18.81 0.51 -4.82
N THR A 126 18.55 -0.48 -5.67
CA THR A 126 17.68 -1.62 -5.32
C THR A 126 18.23 -2.39 -4.13
N ALA A 127 19.55 -2.63 -4.08
CA ALA A 127 20.20 -3.31 -2.96
C ALA A 127 20.08 -2.51 -1.66
N LEU A 128 20.25 -1.18 -1.71
CA LEU A 128 20.05 -0.30 -0.57
C LEU A 128 18.61 -0.34 -0.07
N LEU A 129 17.63 -0.25 -0.98
CA LEU A 129 16.20 -0.33 -0.64
C LEU A 129 15.84 -1.69 -0.03
N ALA A 130 16.37 -2.78 -0.59
CA ALA A 130 16.21 -4.12 -0.02
C ALA A 130 16.82 -4.20 1.38
N GLY A 131 18.04 -3.67 1.57
CA GLY A 131 18.70 -3.62 2.88
C GLY A 131 17.90 -2.84 3.93
N LEU A 132 17.39 -1.67 3.58
CA LEU A 132 16.53 -0.87 4.46
C LEU A 132 15.22 -1.59 4.81
N PHE A 133 14.64 -2.29 3.83
CA PHE A 133 13.44 -3.11 4.05
C PHE A 133 13.74 -4.28 5.01
N SER A 134 14.88 -4.96 4.83
CA SER A 134 15.33 -6.03 5.73
C SER A 134 15.58 -5.52 7.15
N VAL A 135 16.22 -4.34 7.32
CA VAL A 135 16.39 -3.71 8.63
C VAL A 135 15.03 -3.44 9.28
N THR A 136 14.06 -2.92 8.52
CA THR A 136 12.70 -2.68 9.00
C THR A 136 12.04 -3.96 9.49
N ILE A 137 12.17 -5.07 8.74
CA ILE A 137 11.67 -6.39 9.18
C ILE A 137 12.32 -6.80 10.49
N VAL A 138 13.65 -6.74 10.60
CA VAL A 138 14.39 -7.13 11.82
C VAL A 138 13.96 -6.29 13.02
N VAL A 139 13.79 -4.98 12.86
CA VAL A 139 13.35 -4.10 13.94
C VAL A 139 11.94 -4.47 14.41
N LEU A 140 11.01 -4.72 13.48
CA LEU A 140 9.61 -5.04 13.82
C LEU A 140 9.46 -6.45 14.40
N THR A 141 10.28 -7.42 13.98
CA THR A 141 10.27 -8.77 14.57
C THR A 141 10.90 -8.82 15.95
N THR A 142 11.95 -8.02 16.20
CA THR A 142 12.60 -7.91 17.52
C THR A 142 11.82 -7.04 18.49
N ASN A 143 10.99 -6.12 17.99
CA ASN A 143 10.17 -5.22 18.80
C ASN A 143 8.68 -5.29 18.41
N PRO A 144 7.96 -6.39 18.74
CA PRO A 144 6.58 -6.61 18.28
C PRO A 144 5.59 -5.53 18.73
N HIS A 145 5.87 -4.86 19.85
CA HIS A 145 5.06 -3.74 20.34
C HIS A 145 5.03 -2.55 19.37
N LEU A 146 6.04 -2.41 18.50
CA LEU A 146 6.08 -1.36 17.48
C LEU A 146 5.23 -1.70 16.26
N THR A 147 4.93 -2.96 15.99
CA THR A 147 4.23 -3.41 14.77
C THR A 147 2.88 -2.74 14.59
N VAL A 148 2.08 -2.66 15.65
CA VAL A 148 0.77 -2.00 15.61
C VAL A 148 0.93 -0.50 15.36
N GLY A 149 1.93 0.13 15.98
CA GLY A 149 2.23 1.55 15.78
C GLY A 149 2.71 1.86 14.36
N ALA A 150 3.61 1.04 13.83
CA ALA A 150 4.14 1.13 12.48
C ALA A 150 3.05 0.89 11.42
N LEU A 151 2.20 -0.10 11.62
CA LEU A 151 1.03 -0.35 10.77
C LEU A 151 0.11 0.87 10.77
N ALA A 152 -0.24 1.40 11.95
CA ALA A 152 -1.10 2.58 12.07
C ALA A 152 -0.48 3.84 11.45
N ALA A 153 0.85 4.02 11.56
CA ALA A 153 1.58 5.13 10.94
C ALA A 153 1.58 5.02 9.41
N SER A 154 1.98 3.86 8.86
CA SER A 154 1.91 3.60 7.42
C SER A 154 0.49 3.79 6.89
N SER A 155 -0.50 3.31 7.65
CA SER A 155 -1.91 3.47 7.31
C SER A 155 -2.33 4.93 7.17
N ALA A 156 -1.90 5.76 8.11
CA ALA A 156 -2.21 7.18 8.10
C ALA A 156 -1.58 7.90 6.89
N VAL A 157 -0.38 7.48 6.47
CA VAL A 157 0.27 7.97 5.25
C VAL A 157 -0.53 7.61 4.00
N PHE A 158 -1.00 6.37 3.87
CA PHE A 158 -1.85 5.95 2.74
C PHE A 158 -3.15 6.74 2.66
N VAL A 159 -3.85 6.89 3.80
CA VAL A 159 -5.07 7.70 3.87
C VAL A 159 -4.81 9.14 3.42
N MET A 160 -3.70 9.73 3.86
CA MET A 160 -3.31 11.07 3.42
C MET A 160 -3.05 11.15 1.91
N ILE A 161 -2.34 10.19 1.33
CA ILE A 161 -2.10 10.13 -0.13
C ILE A 161 -3.45 10.05 -0.87
N TYR A 162 -4.37 9.21 -0.41
CA TYR A 162 -5.70 9.11 -1.01
C TYR A 162 -6.49 10.43 -0.94
N LEU A 163 -6.45 11.14 0.20
CA LEU A 163 -7.09 12.44 0.34
C LEU A 163 -6.51 13.47 -0.66
N ILE A 164 -5.18 13.51 -0.81
CA ILE A 164 -4.51 14.38 -1.77
C ILE A 164 -4.93 14.01 -3.21
N CYS A 165 -4.98 12.72 -3.55
CA CYS A 165 -5.40 12.24 -4.87
C CYS A 165 -6.86 12.62 -5.17
N ILE A 166 -7.78 12.43 -4.21
CA ILE A 166 -9.19 12.82 -4.37
C ILE A 166 -9.30 14.33 -4.59
N ALA A 167 -8.61 15.14 -3.78
CA ALA A 167 -8.61 16.60 -3.92
C ALA A 167 -8.06 17.04 -5.29
N ALA A 168 -6.95 16.44 -5.73
CA ALA A 168 -6.36 16.70 -7.05
C ALA A 168 -7.31 16.31 -8.20
N TYR A 169 -8.00 15.17 -8.06
CA TYR A 169 -8.96 14.69 -9.06
C TYR A 169 -10.19 15.61 -9.16
N VAL A 170 -10.77 16.01 -8.02
CA VAL A 170 -11.88 16.98 -7.98
C VAL A 170 -11.46 18.31 -8.63
N ARG A 171 -10.23 18.78 -8.35
CA ARG A 171 -9.71 20.01 -8.95
C ARG A 171 -9.50 19.90 -10.46
N ALA A 172 -9.12 18.73 -10.96
CA ALA A 172 -8.84 18.50 -12.39
C ALA A 172 -10.11 18.29 -13.23
N VAL A 173 -11.12 17.60 -12.69
CA VAL A 173 -12.32 17.16 -13.44
C VAL A 173 -13.56 18.02 -13.13
N GLY A 174 -13.56 18.74 -12.01
CA GLY A 174 -14.71 19.48 -11.49
C GLY A 174 -15.71 18.57 -10.74
N VAL A 175 -16.74 19.19 -10.15
CA VAL A 175 -17.75 18.47 -9.35
C VAL A 175 -18.77 17.79 -10.26
N ARG A 176 -18.67 16.47 -10.38
CA ARG A 176 -19.59 15.54 -11.06
C ARG A 176 -20.13 14.49 -10.07
N LEU A 177 -21.18 13.75 -10.44
CA LEU A 177 -21.74 12.68 -9.58
C LEU A 177 -20.67 11.68 -9.09
N ARG A 178 -19.74 11.29 -9.97
CA ARG A 178 -18.60 10.40 -9.63
C ARG A 178 -17.65 11.02 -8.60
N THR A 179 -17.37 12.33 -8.69
CA THR A 179 -16.53 13.00 -7.68
C THR A 179 -17.27 13.20 -6.37
N THR A 180 -18.60 13.39 -6.39
CA THR A 180 -19.42 13.52 -5.18
C THR A 180 -19.49 12.19 -4.42
N LEU A 181 -19.61 11.07 -5.14
CA LEU A 181 -19.51 9.72 -4.56
C LEU A 181 -18.14 9.45 -3.93
N ASN A 182 -17.05 9.88 -4.58
CA ASN A 182 -15.71 9.77 -3.98
C ASN A 182 -15.54 10.73 -2.78
N ALA A 183 -16.17 11.91 -2.81
CA ALA A 183 -16.14 12.87 -1.71
C ALA A 183 -16.87 12.35 -0.45
N LEU A 184 -17.84 11.44 -0.59
CA LEU A 184 -18.48 10.76 0.55
C LEU A 184 -17.52 9.86 1.34
N LEU A 185 -16.40 9.43 0.77
CA LEU A 185 -15.36 8.67 1.47
C LEU A 185 -14.46 9.57 2.34
N VAL A 186 -14.39 10.88 2.03
CA VAL A 186 -13.49 11.84 2.69
C VAL A 186 -13.79 11.98 4.19
N PRO A 187 -15.05 12.10 4.67
CA PRO A 187 -15.34 12.17 6.10
C PRO A 187 -14.87 10.93 6.87
N ALA A 188 -15.05 9.73 6.31
CA ALA A 188 -14.60 8.49 6.93
C ALA A 188 -13.07 8.42 7.02
N MET A 189 -12.38 8.82 5.95
CA MET A 189 -10.92 8.92 5.89
C MET A 189 -10.35 9.98 6.84
N LEU A 190 -11.01 11.13 6.98
CA LEU A 190 -10.60 12.16 7.92
C LEU A 190 -10.82 11.69 9.37
N ALA A 191 -11.93 11.00 9.65
CA ALA A 191 -12.19 10.44 10.97
C ALA A 191 -11.13 9.41 11.38
N THR A 192 -10.70 8.53 10.47
CA THR A 192 -9.61 7.57 10.75
C THR A 192 -8.27 8.27 10.94
N LEU A 193 -7.99 9.34 10.18
CA LEU A 193 -6.77 10.13 10.33
C LEU A 193 -6.70 10.83 11.69
N ILE A 194 -7.80 11.45 12.12
CA ILE A 194 -7.91 12.12 13.43
C ILE A 194 -7.74 11.12 14.57
N GLN A 195 -8.37 9.95 14.49
CA GLN A 195 -8.21 8.88 15.49
C GLN A 195 -6.78 8.33 15.53
N SER A 196 -6.04 8.42 14.44
CA SER A 196 -4.63 7.98 14.38
C SER A 196 -3.69 8.88 15.17
N GLY A 197 -4.10 10.11 15.52
CA GLY A 197 -3.36 11.02 16.40
C GLY A 197 -2.12 11.63 15.73
N THR A 198 -0.94 11.50 16.36
CA THR A 198 0.34 12.05 15.86
C THR A 198 1.05 11.15 14.84
N ARG A 199 0.55 9.94 14.62
CA ARG A 199 1.14 8.97 13.68
C ARG A 199 1.30 9.46 12.22
N PRO A 200 0.38 10.27 11.64
CA PRO A 200 0.58 10.83 10.30
C PRO A 200 1.56 12.01 10.24
N VAL A 201 2.06 12.53 11.37
CA VAL A 201 2.89 13.75 11.40
C VAL A 201 4.13 13.61 10.52
N TYR A 202 4.77 12.45 10.51
CA TYR A 202 5.89 12.18 9.60
C TYR A 202 5.47 12.29 8.13
N GLY A 203 4.35 11.66 7.75
CA GLY A 203 3.81 11.75 6.39
C GLY A 203 3.49 13.19 5.98
N LEU A 204 2.81 13.93 6.86
CA LEU A 204 2.49 15.34 6.67
C LEU A 204 3.75 16.19 6.48
N ALA A 205 4.75 16.03 7.34
CA ALA A 205 6.01 16.75 7.24
C ALA A 205 6.73 16.49 5.91
N VAL A 206 6.80 15.22 5.49
CA VAL A 206 7.39 14.83 4.20
C VAL A 206 6.59 15.40 3.02
N SER A 207 5.26 15.32 3.05
CA SER A 207 4.41 15.87 1.99
C SER A 207 4.53 17.39 1.89
N VAL A 208 4.55 18.11 3.01
CA VAL A 208 4.77 19.57 3.03
C VAL A 208 6.17 19.90 2.51
N ALA A 209 7.20 19.16 2.90
CA ALA A 209 8.55 19.37 2.39
C ALA A 209 8.64 19.15 0.87
N CYS A 210 8.04 18.07 0.36
CA CYS A 210 7.96 17.78 -1.08
C CYS A 210 7.17 18.85 -1.85
N LEU A 211 6.01 19.27 -1.34
CA LEU A 211 5.21 20.33 -1.98
C LEU A 211 5.95 21.66 -1.99
N THR A 212 6.64 21.99 -0.89
CA THR A 212 7.47 23.19 -0.77
C THR A 212 8.63 23.14 -1.77
N TRP A 213 9.33 22.01 -1.86
CA TRP A 213 10.40 21.79 -2.83
C TRP A 213 9.92 21.94 -4.28
N CYS A 214 8.78 21.32 -4.61
CA CYS A 214 8.16 21.44 -5.93
C CYS A 214 7.74 22.89 -6.24
N TYR A 215 7.19 23.60 -5.27
CA TYR A 215 6.81 25.01 -5.41
C TYR A 215 8.04 25.91 -5.64
N LEU A 216 9.12 25.70 -4.87
CA LEU A 216 10.37 26.44 -5.01
C LEU A 216 11.04 26.18 -6.37
N ARG A 217 11.03 24.94 -6.86
CA ARG A 217 11.56 24.61 -8.20
C ARG A 217 10.72 25.19 -9.33
N ARG A 218 9.39 25.25 -9.21
CA ARG A 218 8.54 25.94 -10.20
C ARG A 218 8.79 27.44 -10.26
N LYS A 219 9.24 28.04 -9.16
CA LYS A 219 9.59 29.47 -9.08
C LYS A 219 10.99 29.80 -9.58
N GLN A 220 11.89 28.83 -9.72
CA GLN A 220 13.18 29.07 -10.37
C GLN A 220 12.91 29.27 -11.87
N PRO A 221 13.14 30.48 -12.43
CA PRO A 221 13.05 30.69 -13.86
C PRO A 221 14.03 29.75 -14.53
N SER A 222 13.66 29.21 -15.69
CA SER A 222 14.58 28.47 -16.55
C SER A 222 15.74 29.38 -16.97
N THR A 223 16.79 29.43 -16.16
CA THR A 223 18.07 30.02 -16.54
C THR A 223 18.84 28.96 -17.33
N THR A 224 18.68 29.02 -18.66
CA THR A 224 19.58 28.60 -19.76
C THR A 224 18.75 28.74 -21.04
N SER A 225 18.95 29.68 -21.98
CA SER A 225 20.17 30.04 -22.76
C SER A 225 20.89 28.82 -23.33
#